data_AF-A0A7K1YU34-F1
#
_entry.id   AF-A0A7K1YU34-F1
#
_cell.length_a   1.000
_cell.length_b   1.000
_cell.length_c   1.000
_cell.angle_alpha   90.00
_cell.angle_beta   90.00
_cell.angle_gamma   90.00
#
_symmetry.space_group_name_H-M   'P 1'
#
loop_
_entity.id
_entity.type
_entity.pdbx_description
1 polymer ?
#
loop_
_entity_poly.entity_id
_entity_poly.type
_entity_poly.pdbx_seq_one_letter_code
_entity_poly.pdbx_strand_id
1 'polypeptide(L)'
;MSGGTIDVLFTQFSYAGWKGGPGDTAMRRAAAGAKLRGMQAQIRALEPRWTVPFASFSYFSHRENQHSNDSINRPSDAAVAIAEAGSSPVVMYPGDRWTAGEPWTNDAAVERYRGHYDFAAKSYLTSEGVDEPTLLSAGRAYVSRVRERNSVALLWLIRRVPLVGLLRPVTVFAHDLGATYRFSLEHGLERVGAVVDPDVKMHSSSLDYLLRHEWGYDTLAVNGRFEADLGGFSKMKKTFSIGSLNNAGRSLSLGLLLDRALLRMVWSAAQRLRRLGT
;
A
#
# COMPACT_ATOMS: atom_id res chain seq x y z
N MET A 1 -14.39 24.61 -22.26
CA MET A 1 -15.47 23.83 -21.62
C MET A 1 -15.59 24.34 -20.21
N SER A 2 -16.62 25.14 -19.89
CA SER A 2 -16.92 25.48 -18.50
C SER A 2 -17.45 24.21 -17.84
N GLY A 3 -16.59 23.50 -17.10
CA GLY A 3 -17.04 22.39 -16.28
C GLY A 3 -18.16 22.90 -15.36
N GLY A 4 -19.28 22.18 -15.29
CA GLY A 4 -20.38 22.56 -14.42
C GLY A 4 -19.95 22.68 -12.96
N THR A 5 -20.70 23.44 -12.18
CA THR A 5 -20.48 23.55 -10.73
C THR A 5 -20.66 22.20 -10.06
N ILE A 6 -19.76 21.85 -9.15
CA ILE A 6 -19.88 20.62 -8.34
C ILE A 6 -20.65 20.97 -7.08
N ASP A 7 -21.81 20.34 -6.86
CA ASP A 7 -22.55 20.55 -5.62
C ASP A 7 -21.95 19.73 -4.47
N VAL A 8 -21.69 18.44 -4.70
CA VAL A 8 -21.22 17.51 -3.66
C VAL A 8 -19.95 16.78 -4.10
N LEU A 9 -18.89 16.87 -3.28
CA LEU A 9 -17.65 16.13 -3.44
C LEU A 9 -17.56 14.99 -2.42
N PHE A 10 -17.31 13.77 -2.89
CA PHE A 10 -16.94 12.65 -2.02
C PHE A 10 -15.42 12.46 -2.08
N THR A 11 -14.75 12.46 -0.92
CA THR A 11 -13.28 12.31 -0.90
C THR A 11 -12.74 11.57 0.32
N GLN A 12 -11.60 10.91 0.13
CA GLN A 12 -10.90 10.15 1.18
C GLN A 12 -10.09 11.08 2.09
N PHE A 13 -10.17 10.85 3.40
CA PHE A 13 -9.55 11.75 4.39
C PHE A 13 -8.41 11.14 5.18
N SER A 14 -8.23 9.82 5.21
CA SER A 14 -7.15 9.15 5.95
C SER A 14 -6.24 8.31 5.05
N TYR A 15 -5.09 7.90 5.58
CA TYR A 15 -4.26 6.92 4.90
C TYR A 15 -4.77 5.51 5.19
N ALA A 16 -4.46 4.62 4.26
CA ALA A 16 -4.58 3.18 4.43
C ALA A 16 -3.28 2.53 3.94
N GLY A 17 -3.05 1.29 4.36
CA GLY A 17 -1.86 0.54 4.00
C GLY A 17 -0.59 0.96 4.71
N TRP A 18 0.49 0.35 4.25
CA TRP A 18 1.80 0.44 4.85
C TRP A 18 2.34 1.87 4.89
N LYS A 19 2.82 2.27 6.07
CA LYS A 19 3.44 3.58 6.37
C LYS A 19 4.60 3.42 7.37
N GLY A 20 5.47 2.45 7.10
CA GLY A 20 6.62 2.13 7.95
C GLY A 20 6.28 1.18 9.11
N GLY A 21 7.31 0.83 9.88
CA GLY A 21 7.22 0.01 11.09
C GLY A 21 6.88 0.83 12.34
N PRO A 22 6.85 0.20 13.53
CA PRO A 22 6.46 0.85 14.78
C PRO A 22 7.21 2.17 15.08
N GLY A 23 8.50 2.24 14.77
CA GLY A 23 9.34 3.43 14.97
C GLY A 23 9.08 4.60 14.01
N ASP A 24 8.33 4.40 12.93
CA ASP A 24 8.17 5.39 11.86
C ASP A 24 6.99 6.37 12.05
N THR A 25 6.71 6.80 13.29
CA THR A 25 5.57 7.70 13.58
C THR A 25 5.61 8.99 12.75
N ALA A 26 6.79 9.55 12.49
CA ALA A 26 6.94 10.74 11.66
C ALA A 26 6.44 10.51 10.22
N MET A 27 6.71 9.33 9.65
CA MET A 27 6.22 8.94 8.32
C MET A 27 4.69 8.82 8.30
N ARG A 28 4.10 8.24 9.36
CA ARG A 28 2.64 8.10 9.50
C ARG A 28 1.94 9.45 9.62
N ARG A 29 2.45 10.34 10.48
CA ARG A 29 1.94 11.72 10.61
C ARG A 29 2.05 12.50 9.30
N ALA A 30 3.18 12.37 8.59
CA ALA A 30 3.36 13.00 7.29
C ALA A 30 2.34 12.50 6.26
N ALA A 31 2.05 11.19 6.25
CA ALA A 31 1.05 10.59 5.38
C ALA A 31 -0.38 11.02 5.72
N ALA A 32 -0.72 11.11 7.01
CA ALA A 32 -1.99 11.62 7.50
C ALA A 32 -2.22 13.07 7.05
N GLY A 33 -1.23 13.94 7.29
CA GLY A 33 -1.28 15.33 6.87
C GLY A 33 -1.34 15.49 5.34
N ALA A 34 -0.63 14.64 4.58
CA ALA A 34 -0.69 14.64 3.13
C ALA A 34 -2.10 14.29 2.60
N LYS A 35 -2.84 13.41 3.28
CA LYS A 35 -4.22 13.08 2.92
C LYS A 35 -5.17 14.25 3.13
N LEU A 36 -5.10 14.94 4.28
CA LEU A 36 -5.92 16.14 4.51
C LEU A 36 -5.56 17.26 3.53
N ARG A 37 -4.26 17.52 3.28
CA ARG A 37 -3.83 18.52 2.29
C ARG A 37 -4.32 18.18 0.88
N GLY A 38 -4.27 16.90 0.49
CA GLY A 38 -4.80 16.44 -0.79
C GLY A 38 -6.30 16.66 -0.93
N MET A 39 -7.06 16.38 0.14
CA MET A 39 -8.49 16.68 0.22
C MET A 39 -8.77 18.18 0.09
N GLN A 40 -8.06 19.03 0.86
CA GLN A 40 -8.20 20.48 0.77
C GLN A 40 -7.87 21.02 -0.63
N ALA A 41 -6.85 20.47 -1.30
CA ALA A 41 -6.51 20.84 -2.67
C ALA A 41 -7.64 20.48 -3.65
N GLN A 42 -8.30 19.33 -3.48
CA GLN A 42 -9.47 18.96 -4.29
C GLN A 42 -10.63 19.94 -4.06
N ILE A 43 -10.94 20.27 -2.81
CA ILE A 43 -12.02 21.21 -2.46
C ILE A 43 -11.75 22.58 -3.08
N ARG A 44 -10.55 23.13 -2.92
CA ARG A 44 -10.20 24.45 -3.49
C ARG A 44 -10.22 24.49 -5.02
N ALA A 45 -9.89 23.38 -5.68
CA ALA A 45 -9.86 23.32 -7.13
C ALA A 45 -11.26 23.11 -7.76
N LEU A 46 -12.14 22.42 -7.03
CA LEU A 46 -13.47 22.03 -7.50
C LEU A 46 -14.59 22.91 -6.95
N GLU A 47 -14.30 23.69 -5.91
CA GLU A 47 -15.22 24.60 -5.20
C GLU A 47 -16.59 23.96 -4.87
N PRO A 48 -16.63 22.75 -4.28
CA PRO A 48 -17.89 22.09 -4.00
C PRO A 48 -18.63 22.76 -2.84
N ARG A 49 -19.95 22.88 -2.95
CA ARG A 49 -20.79 23.41 -1.86
C ARG A 49 -20.72 22.54 -0.61
N TRP A 50 -20.80 21.21 -0.78
CA TRP A 50 -20.69 20.22 0.29
C TRP A 50 -19.59 19.20 0.00
N THR A 51 -18.92 18.75 1.05
CA THR A 51 -17.95 17.66 0.95
C THR A 51 -18.29 16.57 1.96
N VAL A 52 -18.42 15.34 1.47
CA VAL A 52 -18.68 14.13 2.25
C VAL A 52 -17.35 13.35 2.39
N PRO A 53 -16.74 13.31 3.58
CA PRO A 53 -15.59 12.43 3.81
C PRO A 53 -16.02 10.97 3.75
N PHE A 54 -15.34 10.13 2.95
CA PHE A 54 -15.68 8.71 2.80
C PHE A 54 -14.47 7.79 2.66
N ALA A 55 -14.70 6.47 2.70
CA ALA A 55 -13.70 5.43 2.44
C ALA A 55 -12.43 5.49 3.34
N SER A 56 -12.56 6.00 4.56
CA SER A 56 -11.47 6.04 5.56
C SER A 56 -11.93 5.62 6.96
N PHE A 57 -13.16 5.13 7.12
CA PHE A 57 -13.73 4.68 8.38
C PHE A 57 -13.28 3.24 8.73
N SER A 58 -11.97 3.05 8.89
CA SER A 58 -11.36 1.75 9.21
C SER A 58 -10.27 1.90 10.26
N TYR A 59 -9.86 0.77 10.85
CA TYR A 59 -8.69 0.69 11.73
C TYR A 59 -7.88 -0.57 11.38
N PHE A 60 -6.59 -0.54 11.70
CA PHE A 60 -5.67 -1.66 11.55
C PHE A 60 -5.89 -2.63 12.71
N SER A 61 -6.54 -3.77 12.44
CA SER A 61 -7.07 -4.68 13.47
C SER A 61 -6.17 -5.88 13.80
N HIS A 62 -4.94 -5.92 13.31
CA HIS A 62 -4.00 -7.03 13.55
C HIS A 62 -2.82 -6.56 14.41
N ARG A 63 -2.26 -7.44 15.24
CA ARG A 63 -1.10 -7.09 16.09
C ARG A 63 0.12 -6.60 15.28
N GLU A 64 0.31 -7.15 14.09
CA GLU A 64 1.38 -6.77 13.15
C GLU A 64 1.21 -5.38 12.51
N ASN A 65 0.01 -4.77 12.54
CA ASN A 65 -0.24 -3.47 11.91
C ASN A 65 -0.89 -2.43 12.83
N GLN A 66 -1.22 -2.79 14.07
CA GLN A 66 -1.90 -1.93 15.04
C GLN A 66 -1.20 -0.59 15.29
N HIS A 67 0.13 -0.54 15.18
CA HIS A 67 0.92 0.69 15.34
C HIS A 67 0.52 1.76 14.32
N SER A 68 -0.04 1.35 13.18
CA SER A 68 -0.52 2.25 12.15
C SER A 68 -1.76 3.04 12.56
N ASN A 69 -2.43 2.69 13.66
CA ASN A 69 -3.59 3.45 14.17
C ASN A 69 -3.20 4.76 14.89
N ASP A 70 -1.92 4.95 15.25
CA ASP A 70 -1.47 6.07 16.09
C ASP A 70 -1.62 7.47 15.44
N SER A 71 -1.75 7.51 14.11
CA SER A 71 -1.75 8.76 13.33
C SER A 71 -2.85 8.81 12.28
N ILE A 72 -3.83 7.90 12.30
CA ILE A 72 -4.92 7.95 11.32
C ILE A 72 -5.79 9.19 11.58
N ASN A 73 -6.19 9.86 10.50
CA ASN A 73 -7.13 10.97 10.61
C ASN A 73 -8.50 10.46 11.05
N ARG A 74 -9.19 11.27 11.85
CA ARG A 74 -10.55 11.01 12.34
C ARG A 74 -11.57 11.78 11.52
N PRO A 75 -12.86 11.39 11.56
CA PRO A 75 -13.93 12.14 10.89
C PRO A 75 -14.02 13.60 11.34
N SER A 76 -13.70 13.88 12.61
CA SER A 76 -13.60 15.25 13.13
C SER A 76 -12.52 16.06 12.42
N ASP A 77 -11.35 15.47 12.20
CA ASP A 77 -10.21 16.14 11.54
C ASP A 77 -10.57 16.44 10.08
N ALA A 78 -11.30 15.52 9.44
CA ALA A 78 -11.80 15.72 8.10
C ALA A 78 -12.81 16.86 8.02
N ALA A 79 -13.77 16.92 8.95
CA ALA A 79 -14.77 17.99 8.99
C ALA A 79 -14.13 19.38 9.14
N VAL A 80 -13.13 19.51 10.02
CA VAL A 80 -12.34 20.74 10.18
C VAL A 80 -11.62 21.09 8.87
N ALA A 81 -10.87 20.15 8.31
CA ALA A 81 -10.10 20.40 7.09
C ALA A 81 -10.99 20.77 5.88
N ILE A 82 -12.21 20.22 5.80
CA ILE A 82 -13.20 20.55 4.78
C ILE A 82 -13.69 22.00 4.94
N ALA A 83 -14.07 22.38 6.17
CA ALA A 83 -14.55 23.73 6.47
C ALA A 83 -13.47 24.79 6.17
N GLU A 84 -12.22 24.52 6.59
CA GLU A 84 -11.06 25.38 6.29
C GLU A 84 -10.77 25.54 4.80
N ALA A 85 -11.20 24.60 3.95
CA ALA A 85 -11.03 24.66 2.51
C ALA A 85 -12.20 25.34 1.78
N GLY A 86 -13.23 25.79 2.50
CA GLY A 86 -14.35 26.55 1.95
C GLY A 86 -15.56 25.70 1.52
N SER A 87 -15.68 24.46 1.98
CA SER A 87 -16.84 23.60 1.71
C SER A 87 -17.56 23.21 3.00
N SER A 88 -18.85 22.89 2.91
CA SER A 88 -19.64 22.47 4.06
C SER A 88 -19.44 20.97 4.34
N PRO A 89 -18.92 20.57 5.51
CA PRO A 89 -18.69 19.17 5.83
C PRO A 89 -20.00 18.43 6.11
N VAL A 90 -20.16 17.27 5.48
CA VAL A 90 -21.29 16.35 5.69
C VAL A 90 -20.73 14.99 6.12
N VAL A 91 -20.45 14.85 7.42
CA VAL A 91 -19.99 13.59 8.04
C VAL A 91 -21.21 12.72 8.32
N MET A 92 -21.30 11.59 7.64
CA MET A 92 -22.37 10.62 7.79
C MET A 92 -21.87 9.36 8.49
N TYR A 93 -22.75 8.70 9.22
CA TYR A 93 -22.56 7.38 9.79
C TYR A 93 -23.39 6.32 9.01
N PRO A 94 -22.97 5.04 8.94
CA PRO A 94 -23.77 3.97 8.34
C PRO A 94 -25.25 3.97 8.76
N GLY A 95 -26.13 4.12 7.77
CA GLY A 95 -27.59 4.20 7.94
C GLY A 95 -28.15 5.62 7.85
N ASP A 96 -27.30 6.63 7.94
CA ASP A 96 -27.71 8.03 7.75
C ASP A 96 -28.18 8.28 6.31
N ARG A 97 -29.09 9.24 6.15
CA ARG A 97 -29.59 9.72 4.87
C ARG A 97 -29.54 11.24 4.87
N TRP A 98 -29.15 11.82 3.75
CA TRP A 98 -29.07 13.25 3.56
C TRP A 98 -29.39 13.60 2.10
N THR A 99 -30.11 14.70 1.90
CA THR A 99 -30.40 15.26 0.58
C THR A 99 -29.56 16.53 0.38
N ALA A 100 -28.90 16.66 -0.77
CA ALA A 100 -28.10 17.84 -1.07
C ALA A 100 -28.94 19.12 -1.00
N GLY A 101 -28.45 20.13 -0.27
CA GLY A 101 -29.17 21.37 0.00
C GLY A 101 -29.90 21.40 1.33
N GLU A 102 -30.17 20.26 1.97
CA GLU A 102 -30.78 20.22 3.29
C GLU A 102 -29.76 20.50 4.40
N PRO A 103 -30.17 21.14 5.51
CA PRO A 103 -29.31 21.29 6.68
C PRO A 103 -28.78 19.95 7.19
N TRP A 104 -27.53 19.95 7.65
CA TRP A 104 -26.88 18.76 8.22
C TRP A 104 -26.05 19.14 9.45
N THR A 105 -26.08 18.28 10.48
CA THR A 105 -25.28 18.43 11.70
C THR A 105 -24.37 17.23 11.88
N ASN A 106 -23.07 17.49 12.07
CA ASN A 106 -22.05 16.43 12.14
C ASN A 106 -21.93 15.76 13.51
N ASP A 107 -22.42 16.41 14.58
CA ASP A 107 -22.13 16.05 15.97
C ASP A 107 -22.48 14.60 16.31
N ALA A 108 -23.66 14.13 15.91
CA ALA A 108 -24.11 12.77 16.18
C ALA A 108 -23.22 11.72 15.50
N ALA A 109 -22.84 11.93 14.24
CA ALA A 109 -21.96 11.02 13.51
C ALA A 109 -20.53 11.04 14.09
N VAL A 110 -20.00 12.23 14.37
CA VAL A 110 -18.66 12.41 14.95
C VAL A 110 -18.57 11.75 16.33
N GLU A 111 -19.57 11.91 17.20
CA GLU A 111 -19.59 11.28 18.52
C GLU A 111 -19.61 9.76 18.41
N ARG A 112 -20.43 9.19 17.52
CA ARG A 112 -20.45 7.74 17.29
C ARG A 112 -19.10 7.22 16.82
N TYR A 113 -18.40 7.95 15.95
CA TYR A 113 -17.06 7.57 15.52
C TYR A 113 -16.01 7.73 16.62
N ARG A 114 -16.15 8.69 17.54
CA ARG A 114 -15.21 8.85 18.66
C ARG A 114 -15.05 7.54 19.45
N GLY A 115 -16.15 6.83 19.73
CA GLY A 115 -16.10 5.51 20.37
C GLY A 115 -15.44 4.41 19.52
N HIS A 116 -15.52 4.49 18.19
CA HIS A 116 -14.85 3.50 17.31
C HIS A 116 -13.34 3.68 17.22
N TYR A 117 -12.85 4.89 17.46
CA TYR A 117 -11.43 5.25 17.42
C TYR A 117 -10.75 5.17 18.79
N ASP A 118 -11.44 4.66 19.82
CA ASP A 118 -10.79 4.19 21.04
C ASP A 118 -10.09 2.85 20.76
N PHE A 119 -8.83 2.93 20.32
CA PHE A 119 -8.00 1.78 19.98
C PHE A 119 -7.49 1.01 21.20
N ALA A 120 -7.48 1.63 22.38
CA ALA A 120 -7.05 0.97 23.61
C ALA A 120 -8.09 -0.07 24.05
N ALA A 121 -9.37 0.18 23.77
CA ALA A 121 -10.46 -0.75 24.02
C ALA A 121 -10.63 -1.85 22.95
N LYS A 122 -9.85 -1.85 21.85
CA LYS A 122 -9.99 -2.84 20.76
C LYS A 122 -9.18 -4.12 21.03
N SER A 123 -9.77 -5.24 20.64
CA SER A 123 -9.05 -6.50 20.47
C SER A 123 -8.38 -6.56 19.11
N TYR A 124 -7.19 -7.16 19.06
CA TYR A 124 -6.41 -7.30 17.83
C TYR A 124 -6.24 -8.78 17.47
N LEU A 125 -6.36 -9.05 16.19
CA LEU A 125 -6.15 -10.37 15.61
C LEU A 125 -4.66 -10.74 15.62
N THR A 126 -4.41 -12.05 15.67
CA THR A 126 -3.11 -12.69 15.48
C THR A 126 -3.24 -13.74 14.37
N SER A 127 -2.12 -14.27 13.90
CA SER A 127 -2.09 -15.31 12.88
C SER A 127 -1.27 -16.50 13.36
N GLU A 128 -1.66 -17.69 12.92
CA GLU A 128 -0.88 -18.91 13.14
C GLU A 128 0.37 -18.90 12.26
N GLY A 129 1.47 -19.46 12.79
CA GLY A 129 2.72 -19.60 12.07
C GLY A 129 2.64 -20.63 10.94
N VAL A 130 3.44 -20.44 9.90
CA VAL A 130 3.63 -21.37 8.79
C VAL A 130 5.03 -21.96 8.90
N ASP A 131 5.13 -23.29 8.82
CA ASP A 131 6.42 -23.99 8.94
C ASP A 131 7.36 -23.72 7.74
N GLU A 132 8.66 -23.84 7.99
CA GLU A 132 9.69 -23.58 6.98
C GLU A 132 9.55 -24.44 5.71
N PRO A 133 9.38 -25.77 5.77
CA PRO A 133 9.13 -26.58 4.58
C PRO A 133 7.98 -26.07 3.70
N THR A 134 6.87 -25.66 4.31
CA THR A 134 5.72 -25.06 3.62
C THR A 134 6.11 -23.74 2.93
N LEU A 135 6.84 -22.85 3.60
CA LEU A 135 7.31 -21.59 3.01
C LEU A 135 8.23 -21.80 1.81
N LEU A 136 9.20 -22.73 1.92
CA LEU A 136 10.11 -23.05 0.84
C LEU A 136 9.35 -23.63 -0.37
N SER A 137 8.32 -24.45 -0.11
CA SER A 137 7.43 -24.97 -1.14
C SER A 137 6.62 -23.85 -1.82
N ALA A 138 6.04 -22.94 -1.06
CA ALA A 138 5.33 -21.76 -1.58
C ALA A 138 6.24 -20.89 -2.46
N GLY A 139 7.50 -20.71 -2.05
CA GLY A 139 8.51 -20.00 -2.83
C GLY A 139 8.78 -20.62 -4.20
N ARG A 140 8.93 -21.95 -4.26
CA ARG A 140 9.08 -22.68 -5.55
C ARG A 140 7.83 -22.57 -6.41
N ALA A 141 6.66 -22.72 -5.80
CA ALA A 141 5.37 -22.61 -6.49
C ALA A 141 5.16 -21.20 -7.08
N TYR A 142 5.52 -20.15 -6.34
CA TYR A 142 5.47 -18.77 -6.85
C TYR A 142 6.31 -18.60 -8.11
N VAL A 143 7.56 -19.09 -8.08
CA VAL A 143 8.47 -19.01 -9.24
C VAL A 143 7.90 -19.76 -10.45
N SER A 144 7.32 -20.95 -10.25
CA SER A 144 6.67 -21.72 -11.34
C SER A 144 5.57 -20.90 -12.00
N ARG A 145 4.62 -20.36 -11.22
CA ARG A 145 3.51 -19.55 -11.75
C ARG A 145 3.99 -18.31 -12.49
N VAL A 146 5.02 -17.64 -11.98
CA VAL A 146 5.61 -16.49 -12.67
C VAL A 146 6.23 -16.90 -14.01
N ARG A 147 6.98 -18.00 -14.06
CA ARG A 147 7.63 -18.49 -15.30
C ARG A 147 6.63 -19.00 -16.33
N GLU A 148 5.53 -19.62 -15.91
CA GLU A 148 4.47 -20.10 -16.80
C GLU A 148 3.77 -18.96 -17.55
N ARG A 149 3.65 -17.79 -16.92
CA ARG A 149 3.00 -16.62 -17.52
C ARG A 149 3.95 -15.66 -18.22
N ASN A 150 5.27 -15.72 -17.97
CA ASN A 150 6.21 -14.70 -18.43
C ASN A 150 7.34 -15.29 -19.28
N SER A 151 7.87 -14.49 -20.20
CA SER A 151 9.08 -14.88 -20.94
C SER A 151 10.28 -14.94 -20.01
N VAL A 152 10.79 -16.15 -19.76
CA VAL A 152 11.96 -16.39 -18.90
C VAL A 152 13.18 -15.61 -19.37
N ALA A 153 13.39 -15.50 -20.68
CA ALA A 153 14.48 -14.70 -21.26
C ALA A 153 14.36 -13.21 -20.91
N LEU A 154 13.13 -12.66 -20.92
CA LEU A 154 12.91 -11.26 -20.54
C LEU A 154 13.05 -11.02 -19.04
N LEU A 155 12.61 -11.97 -18.20
CA LEU A 155 12.87 -11.90 -16.75
C LEU A 155 14.37 -11.82 -16.47
N TRP A 156 15.13 -12.68 -17.13
CA TRP A 156 16.59 -12.74 -17.03
C TRP A 156 17.27 -11.46 -17.53
N LEU A 157 16.75 -10.86 -18.60
CA LEU A 157 17.28 -9.62 -19.19
C LEU A 157 16.99 -8.41 -18.31
N ILE A 158 15.72 -8.21 -17.91
CA ILE A 158 15.29 -7.06 -17.11
C ILE A 158 16.02 -7.01 -15.77
N ARG A 159 16.23 -8.17 -15.15
CA ARG A 159 16.98 -8.26 -13.89
C ARG A 159 18.44 -7.79 -14.02
N ARG A 160 19.06 -7.98 -15.19
CA ARG A 160 20.45 -7.52 -15.45
C ARG A 160 20.57 -6.03 -15.68
N VAL A 161 19.48 -5.31 -15.91
CA VAL A 161 19.52 -3.86 -16.09
C VAL A 161 19.69 -3.19 -14.73
N PRO A 162 20.91 -2.72 -14.38
CA PRO A 162 21.21 -2.26 -13.02
C PRO A 162 20.44 -0.97 -12.68
N LEU A 163 20.03 -0.24 -13.72
CA LEU A 163 19.44 1.10 -13.65
C LEU A 163 18.12 1.16 -12.88
N VAL A 164 17.27 0.16 -13.04
CA VAL A 164 15.92 0.15 -12.46
C VAL A 164 15.86 -0.73 -11.20
N GLY A 165 16.75 -1.73 -11.11
CA GLY A 165 16.81 -2.66 -9.99
C GLY A 165 15.56 -3.53 -9.85
N LEU A 166 14.94 -3.89 -10.98
CA LEU A 166 13.77 -4.78 -11.03
C LEU A 166 14.17 -6.22 -10.73
N LEU A 167 13.26 -6.97 -10.09
CA LEU A 167 13.40 -8.41 -9.83
C LEU A 167 14.70 -8.79 -9.09
N ARG A 168 15.20 -7.90 -8.23
CA ARG A 168 16.37 -8.18 -7.37
C ARG A 168 15.96 -9.10 -6.21
N PRO A 169 16.88 -9.95 -5.70
CA PRO A 169 16.57 -10.77 -4.53
C PRO A 169 16.16 -9.93 -3.33
N VAL A 170 15.16 -10.39 -2.57
CA VAL A 170 14.65 -9.71 -1.36
C VAL A 170 14.91 -10.60 -0.16
N THR A 171 15.48 -10.02 0.89
CA THR A 171 15.76 -10.68 2.15
C THR A 171 14.62 -10.38 3.13
N VAL A 172 13.97 -11.41 3.67
CA VAL A 172 12.82 -11.31 4.56
C VAL A 172 13.13 -11.98 5.88
N PHE A 173 13.01 -11.26 6.99
CA PHE A 173 13.05 -11.84 8.33
C PHE A 173 11.64 -12.25 8.76
N ALA A 174 11.43 -13.56 8.94
CA ALA A 174 10.20 -14.12 9.48
C ALA A 174 10.30 -14.14 11.02
N HIS A 175 9.69 -13.17 11.68
CA HIS A 175 9.97 -12.92 13.10
C HIS A 175 9.47 -14.01 14.06
N ASP A 176 8.42 -14.75 13.69
CA ASP A 176 7.90 -15.89 14.46
C ASP A 176 8.76 -17.15 14.34
N LEU A 177 9.48 -17.30 13.22
CA LEU A 177 10.43 -18.40 13.02
C LEU A 177 11.85 -18.06 13.50
N GLY A 178 12.11 -16.78 13.82
CA GLY A 178 13.45 -16.30 14.17
C GLY A 178 14.48 -16.51 13.05
N ALA A 179 14.03 -16.53 11.79
CA ALA A 179 14.85 -16.90 10.63
C ALA A 179 14.75 -15.88 9.50
N THR A 180 15.86 -15.74 8.75
CA THR A 180 15.92 -14.89 7.56
C THR A 180 15.92 -15.75 6.31
N TYR A 181 15.15 -15.33 5.31
CA TYR A 181 15.02 -15.98 4.02
C TYR A 181 15.40 -15.01 2.90
N ARG A 182 15.93 -15.54 1.80
CA ARG A 182 16.17 -14.80 0.56
C ARG A 182 15.23 -15.33 -0.50
N PHE A 183 14.39 -14.46 -1.03
CA PHE A 183 13.58 -14.75 -2.21
C PHE A 183 14.28 -14.26 -3.48
N SER A 184 14.31 -15.09 -4.51
CA SER A 184 14.73 -14.71 -5.88
C SER A 184 13.93 -15.49 -6.92
N LEU A 185 13.77 -14.94 -8.13
CA LEU A 185 13.07 -15.66 -9.21
C LEU A 185 13.89 -16.85 -9.76
N GLU A 186 15.18 -16.93 -9.46
CA GLU A 186 16.02 -18.08 -9.83
C GLU A 186 15.78 -19.28 -8.92
N HIS A 187 15.81 -19.04 -7.60
CA HIS A 187 15.88 -20.10 -6.59
C HIS A 187 14.61 -20.23 -5.74
N GLY A 188 13.64 -19.32 -5.90
CA GLY A 188 12.49 -19.24 -5.00
C GLY A 188 12.91 -18.68 -3.64
N LEU A 189 12.37 -19.24 -2.56
CA LEU A 189 12.69 -18.86 -1.19
C LEU A 189 13.76 -19.82 -0.64
N GLU A 190 14.82 -19.27 -0.07
CA GLU A 190 15.92 -20.04 0.53
C GLU A 190 16.23 -19.47 1.92
N ARG A 191 16.54 -20.32 2.91
CA ARG A 191 16.99 -19.84 4.22
C ARG A 191 18.40 -19.27 4.11
N VAL A 192 18.65 -18.15 4.79
CA VAL A 192 19.97 -17.52 4.89
C VAL A 192 20.60 -17.94 6.23
N GLY A 193 21.79 -18.53 6.19
CA GLY A 193 22.50 -19.00 7.38
C GLY A 193 23.27 -17.92 8.15
N ALA A 194 23.50 -16.75 7.54
CA ALA A 194 24.20 -15.64 8.16
C ALA A 194 23.23 -14.59 8.73
N VAL A 195 23.68 -13.84 9.75
CA VAL A 195 22.99 -12.63 10.19
C VAL A 195 23.10 -11.60 9.06
N VAL A 196 21.96 -11.28 8.44
CA VAL A 196 21.86 -10.29 7.38
C VAL A 196 20.81 -9.28 7.81
N ASP A 197 21.08 -8.00 7.57
CA ASP A 197 20.05 -6.97 7.75
C ASP A 197 18.92 -7.20 6.73
N PRO A 198 17.70 -7.51 7.19
CA PRO A 198 16.63 -7.88 6.28
C PRO A 198 16.07 -6.65 5.57
N ASP A 199 15.75 -6.79 4.27
CA ASP A 199 15.05 -5.74 3.55
C ASP A 199 13.63 -5.53 4.12
N VAL A 200 12.99 -6.62 4.58
CA VAL A 200 11.62 -6.63 5.07
C VAL A 200 11.50 -7.57 6.28
N LYS A 201 10.68 -7.22 7.26
CA LYS A 201 10.29 -8.08 8.39
C LYS A 201 8.79 -8.34 8.34
N MET A 202 8.36 -9.58 8.53
CA MET A 202 6.94 -9.94 8.59
C MET A 202 6.74 -11.27 9.29
N HIS A 203 5.50 -11.63 9.60
CA HIS A 203 5.17 -12.98 10.07
C HIS A 203 5.24 -14.00 8.92
N SER A 204 5.55 -15.26 9.23
CA SER A 204 5.57 -16.38 8.27
C SER A 204 4.27 -16.50 7.48
N SER A 205 3.12 -16.26 8.11
CA SER A 205 1.82 -16.25 7.42
C SER A 205 1.69 -15.16 6.35
N SER A 206 2.27 -13.97 6.60
CA SER A 206 2.29 -12.87 5.64
C SER A 206 3.20 -13.21 4.45
N LEU A 207 4.34 -13.85 4.73
CA LEU A 207 5.26 -14.35 3.69
C LEU A 207 4.64 -15.47 2.85
N ASP A 208 3.97 -16.44 3.49
CA ASP A 208 3.24 -17.50 2.80
C ASP A 208 2.15 -16.92 1.88
N TYR A 209 1.33 -15.99 2.39
CA TYR A 209 0.29 -15.32 1.60
C TYR A 209 0.86 -14.58 0.38
N LEU A 210 1.96 -13.85 0.58
CA LEU A 210 2.70 -13.18 -0.51
C LEU A 210 3.11 -14.16 -1.60
N LEU A 211 3.57 -15.35 -1.22
CA LEU A 211 4.07 -16.37 -2.12
C LEU A 211 2.97 -17.25 -2.71
N ARG A 212 1.77 -17.32 -2.14
CA ARG A 212 0.66 -18.14 -2.67
C ARG A 212 -0.19 -17.41 -3.69
N HIS A 213 -0.32 -16.10 -3.57
CA HIS A 213 -1.24 -15.33 -4.38
C HIS A 213 -0.52 -14.37 -5.33
N GLU A 214 -1.01 -14.25 -6.57
CA GLU A 214 -0.43 -13.32 -7.54
C GLU A 214 -0.57 -11.85 -7.09
N TRP A 215 -1.68 -11.52 -6.42
CA TRP A 215 -1.94 -10.22 -5.80
C TRP A 215 -1.36 -10.10 -4.38
N GLY A 216 -0.57 -11.07 -3.91
CA GLY A 216 -0.11 -11.13 -2.52
C GLY A 216 0.61 -9.87 -2.05
N TYR A 217 1.42 -9.25 -2.92
CA TYR A 217 2.10 -7.98 -2.64
C TYR A 217 1.12 -6.82 -2.44
N ASP A 218 0.10 -6.70 -3.31
CA ASP A 218 -0.88 -5.61 -3.21
C ASP A 218 -1.69 -5.73 -1.92
N THR A 219 -2.09 -6.95 -1.56
CA THR A 219 -2.77 -7.20 -0.27
C THR A 219 -1.89 -6.80 0.91
N LEU A 220 -0.61 -7.18 0.93
CA LEU A 220 0.29 -6.80 2.02
C LEU A 220 0.52 -5.28 2.06
N ALA A 221 0.70 -4.63 0.91
CA ALA A 221 0.86 -3.18 0.85
C ALA A 221 -0.37 -2.43 1.40
N VAL A 222 -1.58 -2.97 1.20
CA VAL A 222 -2.84 -2.40 1.70
C VAL A 222 -3.12 -2.75 3.16
N ASN A 223 -2.76 -3.95 3.62
CA ASN A 223 -3.00 -4.32 5.01
C ASN A 223 -1.87 -3.87 5.97
N GLY A 224 -0.67 -3.59 5.46
CA GLY A 224 0.46 -3.10 6.23
C GLY A 224 1.05 -4.10 7.22
N ARG A 225 0.84 -5.41 7.05
CA ARG A 225 1.36 -6.48 7.93
C ARG A 225 2.81 -6.86 7.60
N PHE A 226 3.67 -5.85 7.50
CA PHE A 226 5.12 -5.99 7.37
C PHE A 226 5.82 -4.69 7.74
N GLU A 227 7.10 -4.78 8.07
CA GLU A 227 7.99 -3.65 8.34
C GLU A 227 9.08 -3.61 7.28
N ALA A 228 9.41 -2.41 6.82
CA ALA A 228 10.53 -2.17 5.91
C ALA A 228 10.96 -0.71 6.09
N ASP A 229 12.12 -0.35 5.57
CA ASP A 229 12.39 1.04 5.25
C ASP A 229 11.89 1.35 3.82
N LEU A 230 12.12 2.57 3.33
CA LEU A 230 11.75 2.94 1.95
C LEU A 230 12.50 2.10 0.90
N GLY A 231 13.73 1.66 1.20
CA GLY A 231 14.56 0.85 0.31
C GLY A 231 14.00 -0.56 0.16
N GLY A 232 13.75 -1.23 1.27
CA GLY A 232 13.15 -2.55 1.38
C GLY A 232 11.74 -2.60 0.79
N PHE A 233 10.89 -1.60 1.08
CA PHE A 233 9.59 -1.48 0.44
C PHE A 233 9.71 -1.37 -1.09
N SER A 234 10.62 -0.52 -1.57
CA SER A 234 10.86 -0.34 -3.01
C SER A 234 11.38 -1.63 -3.67
N LYS A 235 12.27 -2.36 -2.99
CA LYS A 235 12.82 -3.64 -3.45
C LYS A 235 11.74 -4.72 -3.51
N MET A 236 10.95 -4.87 -2.45
CA MET A 236 9.81 -5.78 -2.38
C MET A 236 8.81 -5.49 -3.50
N LYS A 237 8.43 -4.22 -3.69
CA LYS A 237 7.57 -3.79 -4.80
C LYS A 237 8.14 -4.22 -6.15
N LYS A 238 9.38 -3.85 -6.44
CA LYS A 238 10.04 -4.12 -7.73
C LYS A 238 10.22 -5.61 -8.02
N THR A 239 10.20 -6.46 -7.01
CA THR A 239 10.34 -7.92 -7.15
C THR A 239 9.01 -8.62 -7.26
N PHE A 240 8.01 -8.26 -6.45
CA PHE A 240 6.72 -8.96 -6.39
C PHE A 240 5.62 -8.33 -7.25
N SER A 241 5.76 -7.10 -7.76
CA SER A 241 4.77 -6.48 -8.68
C SER A 241 4.59 -7.25 -9.99
N ILE A 242 5.48 -8.18 -10.34
CA ILE A 242 5.26 -9.10 -11.45
C ILE A 242 4.04 -10.00 -11.21
N GLY A 243 3.79 -10.43 -9.98
CA GLY A 243 2.57 -11.16 -9.62
C GLY A 243 1.33 -10.30 -9.87
N SER A 244 1.35 -9.04 -9.44
CA SER A 244 0.26 -8.09 -9.68
C SER A 244 -0.04 -7.88 -11.17
N LEU A 245 1.02 -7.80 -12.00
CA LEU A 245 0.87 -7.72 -13.46
C LEU A 245 0.20 -8.98 -14.01
N ASN A 246 0.67 -10.16 -13.62
CA ASN A 246 0.10 -11.44 -14.04
C ASN A 246 -1.37 -11.54 -13.65
N ASN A 247 -1.73 -11.11 -12.44
CA ASN A 247 -3.11 -11.09 -11.94
C ASN A 247 -4.01 -10.17 -12.78
N ALA A 248 -3.46 -9.04 -13.26
CA ALA A 248 -4.16 -8.11 -14.16
C ALA A 248 -4.20 -8.61 -15.63
N GLY A 249 -3.84 -9.86 -15.90
CA GLY A 249 -3.79 -10.44 -17.24
C GLY A 249 -2.63 -9.93 -18.09
N ARG A 250 -1.65 -9.23 -17.50
CA ARG A 250 -0.48 -8.68 -18.20
C ARG A 250 0.74 -9.53 -17.92
N SER A 251 1.37 -9.99 -19.00
CA SER A 251 2.56 -10.81 -18.93
C SER A 251 3.76 -10.06 -19.51
N LEU A 252 4.94 -10.24 -18.94
CA LEU A 252 6.21 -9.82 -19.54
C LEU A 252 6.52 -10.70 -20.75
N SER A 253 5.94 -10.32 -21.88
CA SER A 253 6.19 -10.90 -23.20
C SER A 253 6.87 -9.87 -24.11
N LEU A 254 7.39 -10.32 -25.25
CA LEU A 254 7.98 -9.41 -26.26
C LEU A 254 6.97 -8.35 -26.72
N GLY A 255 5.66 -8.65 -26.68
CA GLY A 255 4.59 -7.70 -26.99
C GLY A 255 4.50 -6.54 -25.98
N LEU A 256 4.86 -6.74 -24.71
CA LEU A 256 4.87 -5.68 -23.70
C LEU A 256 6.09 -4.74 -23.82
N LEU A 257 7.21 -5.22 -24.39
CA LEU A 257 8.34 -4.33 -24.70
C LEU A 257 8.04 -3.36 -25.84
N LEU A 258 7.07 -3.71 -26.69
CA LEU A 258 6.51 -2.82 -27.71
C LEU A 258 5.40 -1.90 -27.15
N ASP A 259 5.04 -2.04 -25.87
CA ASP A 259 4.12 -1.14 -25.20
C ASP A 259 4.78 0.23 -25.01
N ARG A 260 4.19 1.24 -25.66
CA ARG A 260 4.63 2.64 -25.61
C ARG A 260 4.73 3.18 -24.19
N ALA A 261 3.96 2.68 -23.23
CA ALA A 261 4.02 3.09 -21.83
C ALA A 261 5.31 2.61 -21.14
N LEU A 262 5.73 1.38 -21.40
CA LEU A 262 6.95 0.81 -20.83
C LEU A 262 8.20 1.50 -21.41
N LEU A 263 8.20 1.74 -22.73
CA LEU A 263 9.27 2.48 -23.41
C LEU A 263 9.41 3.91 -22.87
N ARG A 264 8.29 4.61 -22.62
CA ARG A 264 8.32 5.94 -21.98
C ARG A 264 8.84 5.89 -20.55
N MET A 265 8.50 4.87 -19.77
CA MET A 265 8.99 4.72 -18.41
C MET A 265 10.52 4.53 -18.40
N VAL A 266 11.04 3.61 -19.22
CA VAL A 266 12.48 3.37 -19.36
C VAL A 266 13.18 4.62 -19.88
N TRP A 267 12.62 5.31 -20.86
CA TRP A 267 13.18 6.55 -21.40
C TRP A 267 13.20 7.67 -20.36
N SER A 268 12.14 7.86 -19.59
CA SER A 268 12.08 8.87 -18.52
C SER A 268 13.07 8.57 -17.38
N ALA A 269 13.29 7.30 -17.05
CA ALA A 269 14.32 6.89 -16.11
C ALA A 269 15.73 7.22 -16.65
N ALA A 270 15.99 6.92 -17.92
CA ALA A 270 17.26 7.24 -18.58
C ALA A 270 17.51 8.77 -18.67
N GLN A 271 16.47 9.57 -18.90
CA GLN A 271 16.56 11.03 -18.92
C GLN A 271 16.90 11.62 -17.54
N ARG A 272 16.36 11.05 -16.45
CA ARG A 272 16.70 11.49 -15.08
C ARG A 272 18.18 11.30 -14.75
N LEU A 273 18.81 10.27 -15.30
CA LEU A 273 20.24 10.01 -15.11
C LEU A 273 21.13 10.92 -15.94
N ARG A 274 20.73 11.27 -17.17
CA ARG A 274 21.44 12.30 -17.96
C ARG A 274 21.48 13.67 -17.28
N ARG A 275 20.50 13.97 -16.42
CA ARG A 275 20.44 15.23 -15.65
C ARG A 275 21.20 15.18 -14.31
N LEU A 276 21.63 14.00 -13.86
CA LEU A 276 22.43 13.82 -12.64
C LEU A 276 23.92 13.61 -12.94
N GLY A 277 24.30 13.52 -14.23
CA GLY A 277 25.67 13.39 -14.72
C GLY A 277 26.22 14.67 -15.37
N THR A 278 25.58 15.81 -15.13
CA THR A 278 26.01 17.18 -15.46
C THR A 278 25.87 18.02 -14.21
#